data_AF-U4QPL6-F1
#
_entry.id   AF-U4QPL6-F1
#
_cell.length_a   1.000
_cell.length_b   1.000
_cell.length_c   1.000
_cell.angle_alpha   90.00
_cell.angle_beta   90.00
_cell.angle_gamma   90.00
#
_symmetry.space_group_name_H-M   'P 1'
#
loop_
_entity.id
_entity.type
_entity.pdbx_description
1 polymer ?
#
loop_
_entity_poly.entity_id
_entity_poly.type
_entity_poly.pdbx_seq_one_letter_code
_entity_poly.pdbx_strand_id
1 'polypeptide(L)'
;MTDGISFSWHSVLDILFVWFIFYQLLILIRGTRAFQMVLGILVFLSLYALSSTLKLYTLNWLITSFWSQLVLALLILFQPEIRKALARVGKSPLLFGLTPVELPLNIDEILKAAQTFSKRGIGAILVLERGTDLTEITEIGVLIDAHITQELLSSIFLPYSPLHDGAVIIRQNRIAAAGCFLPISLSTDLSRTLGTRHRAAIGITEETDAVALVVSEETGQTSLVIAGRIHPVTDMTELRNHLIRLFRRENRSRILIRANLLKKHMEGGRFSRLFKRTSKQTPANPASREEQP
;
A
#
# COMPACT_ATOMS: atom_id res chain seq x y z
N MET A 1 -1.54 -45.07 23.36
CA MET A 1 -0.51 -44.15 22.85
C MET A 1 -1.10 -42.76 22.85
N THR A 2 -1.07 -42.12 24.00
CA THR A 2 -1.54 -40.74 24.21
C THR A 2 -0.42 -40.05 24.96
N ASP A 3 0.58 -39.61 24.22
CA ASP A 3 1.71 -38.91 24.80
C ASP A 3 1.23 -37.53 25.25
N GLY A 4 1.41 -37.27 26.54
CA GLY A 4 0.93 -36.09 27.21
C GLY A 4 1.46 -34.83 26.56
N ILE A 5 0.55 -33.91 26.22
CA ILE A 5 0.87 -32.53 25.87
C ILE A 5 1.51 -31.93 27.12
N SER A 6 2.84 -31.93 27.21
CA SER A 6 3.56 -31.21 28.26
C SER A 6 3.32 -29.72 28.02
N PHE A 7 2.39 -29.14 28.77
CA PHE A 7 2.00 -27.73 28.68
C PHE A 7 3.16 -26.85 29.19
N SER A 8 4.13 -26.59 28.31
CA SER A 8 5.24 -25.69 28.58
C SER A 8 4.77 -24.25 28.37
N TRP A 9 5.34 -23.29 29.09
CA TRP A 9 5.05 -21.86 28.87
C TRP A 9 5.34 -21.44 27.41
N HIS A 10 6.27 -22.14 26.74
CA HIS A 10 6.53 -22.01 25.31
C HIS A 10 5.32 -22.34 24.44
N SER A 11 4.49 -23.32 24.81
CA SER A 11 3.27 -23.67 24.08
C SER A 11 2.23 -22.56 24.14
N VAL A 12 2.13 -21.86 25.27
CA VAL A 12 1.23 -20.71 25.43
C VAL A 12 1.70 -19.54 24.57
N LEU A 13 3.01 -19.26 24.57
CA LEU A 13 3.60 -18.22 23.73
C LEU A 13 3.41 -18.52 22.23
N ASP A 14 3.63 -19.77 21.83
CA ASP A 14 3.49 -20.20 20.45
C ASP A 14 2.04 -20.06 19.98
N ILE A 15 1.07 -20.54 20.77
CA ILE A 15 -0.36 -20.37 20.47
C ILE A 15 -0.75 -18.89 20.40
N LEU A 16 -0.25 -18.04 21.31
CA LEU A 16 -0.51 -16.59 21.28
C LEU A 16 0.06 -15.94 20.02
N PHE A 17 1.25 -16.35 19.61
CA PHE A 17 1.91 -15.82 18.42
C PHE A 17 1.20 -16.24 17.14
N VAL A 18 0.84 -17.52 17.01
CA VAL A 18 0.04 -18.04 15.91
C VAL A 18 -1.34 -17.36 15.87
N TRP A 19 -2.00 -17.22 17.03
CA TRP A 19 -3.28 -16.52 17.14
C TRP A 19 -3.18 -15.06 16.69
N PHE A 20 -2.14 -14.34 17.11
CA PHE A 20 -1.92 -12.95 16.70
C PHE A 20 -1.70 -12.84 15.18
N ILE A 21 -0.90 -13.72 14.58
CA ILE A 21 -0.68 -13.75 13.12
C ILE A 21 -2.00 -14.02 12.39
N PHE A 22 -2.75 -15.04 12.81
CA PHE A 22 -4.04 -15.38 12.20
C PHE A 22 -5.06 -14.25 12.35
N TYR A 23 -5.13 -13.64 13.52
CA TYR A 23 -6.02 -12.51 13.79
C TYR A 23 -5.70 -11.33 12.86
N GLN A 24 -4.42 -11.01 12.66
CA GLN A 24 -4.03 -9.97 11.72
C GLN A 24 -4.30 -10.34 10.26
N LEU A 25 -4.12 -11.61 9.89
CA LEU A 25 -4.48 -12.10 8.56
C LEU A 25 -6.00 -11.96 8.30
N LEU A 26 -6.83 -12.27 9.30
CA LEU A 26 -8.29 -12.15 9.21
C LEU A 26 -8.75 -10.69 9.09
N ILE A 27 -8.14 -9.76 9.84
CA ILE A 27 -8.42 -8.33 9.71
C ILE A 27 -8.01 -7.78 8.35
N LEU A 28 -6.88 -8.24 7.80
CA LEU A 28 -6.37 -7.79 6.51
C LEU A 28 -7.31 -8.17 5.35
N ILE A 29 -7.93 -9.35 5.44
CA ILE A 29 -8.81 -9.88 4.40
C ILE A 29 -10.25 -9.38 4.58
N ARG A 30 -10.62 -8.89 5.77
CA ARG A 30 -12.00 -8.44 6.09
C ARG A 30 -12.47 -7.31 5.17
N GLY A 31 -13.61 -7.54 4.50
CA GLY A 31 -14.19 -6.58 3.55
C GLY A 31 -13.71 -6.73 2.10
N THR A 32 -12.80 -7.67 1.83
CA THR A 32 -12.34 -7.98 0.47
C THR A 32 -13.07 -9.19 -0.13
N ARG A 33 -12.98 -9.41 -1.45
CA ARG A 33 -13.49 -10.64 -2.10
C ARG A 33 -12.87 -11.90 -1.51
N ALA A 34 -11.61 -11.83 -1.04
CA ALA A 34 -10.94 -12.96 -0.41
C ALA A 34 -11.62 -13.39 0.91
N PHE A 35 -12.33 -12.49 1.62
CA PHE A 35 -13.11 -12.86 2.80
C PHE A 35 -14.26 -13.81 2.45
N GLN A 36 -14.97 -13.54 1.34
CA GLN A 36 -16.05 -14.40 0.86
C GLN A 36 -15.53 -15.79 0.47
N MET A 37 -14.34 -15.86 -0.13
CA MET A 37 -13.69 -17.12 -0.50
C MET A 37 -13.31 -17.94 0.73
N VAL A 38 -12.69 -17.31 1.75
CA VAL A 38 -12.34 -17.98 3.01
C VAL A 38 -13.59 -18.52 3.72
N LEU A 39 -14.68 -17.72 3.76
CA LEU A 39 -15.94 -18.15 4.34
C LEU A 39 -16.51 -19.38 3.60
N GLY A 40 -16.44 -19.39 2.26
CA GLY A 40 -16.84 -20.54 1.44
C GLY A 40 -16.04 -21.80 1.74
N ILE A 41 -14.72 -21.69 1.88
CA ILE A 41 -13.84 -22.82 2.27
C ILE A 41 -14.22 -23.34 3.67
N LEU A 42 -14.51 -22.45 4.62
CA LEU A 42 -14.86 -22.81 5.98
C LEU A 42 -16.21 -23.55 6.05
N VAL A 43 -17.21 -23.09 5.28
CA VAL A 43 -18.48 -23.80 5.11
C VAL A 43 -18.26 -25.19 4.52
N PHE A 44 -17.42 -25.30 3.50
CA PHE A 44 -17.10 -26.58 2.87
C PHE A 44 -16.42 -27.56 3.85
N LEU A 45 -15.43 -27.10 4.60
CA LEU A 45 -14.77 -27.91 5.65
C LEU A 45 -15.76 -28.35 6.74
N SER A 46 -16.69 -27.47 7.11
CA SER A 46 -17.74 -27.80 8.08
C SER A 46 -18.67 -28.90 7.56
N LEU A 47 -19.08 -28.81 6.29
CA LEU A 47 -19.90 -29.85 5.65
C LEU A 47 -19.16 -31.19 5.57
N TYR A 48 -17.86 -31.18 5.25
CA TYR A 48 -17.03 -32.37 5.25
C TYR A 48 -16.95 -33.02 6.64
N ALA A 49 -16.63 -32.22 7.67
CA ALA A 49 -16.54 -32.71 9.05
C ALA A 49 -17.87 -33.26 9.57
N LEU A 50 -18.98 -32.58 9.26
CA LEU A 50 -20.32 -33.01 9.65
C LEU A 50 -20.72 -34.29 8.93
N SER A 51 -20.45 -34.40 7.63
CA SER A 51 -20.68 -35.61 6.84
C SER A 51 -19.89 -36.81 7.37
N SER A 52 -18.62 -36.62 7.75
CA SER A 52 -17.78 -37.67 8.33
C SER A 52 -18.28 -38.11 9.72
N THR A 53 -18.63 -37.15 10.58
CA THR A 53 -19.10 -37.43 11.94
C THR A 53 -20.46 -38.16 11.93
N LEU A 54 -21.37 -37.74 11.05
CA LEU A 54 -22.70 -38.34 10.88
C LEU A 54 -22.69 -39.61 10.01
N LYS A 55 -21.52 -40.06 9.53
CA LYS A 55 -21.35 -41.24 8.65
C LYS A 55 -22.23 -41.20 7.40
N LEU A 56 -22.42 -40.01 6.82
CA LEU A 56 -23.19 -39.84 5.58
C LEU A 56 -22.33 -40.27 4.38
N TYR A 57 -22.35 -41.56 4.04
CA TYR A 57 -21.46 -42.14 3.01
C TYR A 57 -21.56 -41.47 1.64
N THR A 58 -22.77 -41.26 1.12
CA THR A 58 -22.98 -40.65 -0.21
C THR A 58 -22.49 -39.19 -0.25
N LEU A 59 -22.77 -38.43 0.82
CA LEU A 59 -22.34 -37.04 0.92
C LEU A 59 -20.82 -36.95 1.07
N ASN A 60 -20.21 -37.84 1.85
CA ASN A 60 -18.76 -37.89 2.03
C ASN A 60 -18.07 -38.20 0.71
N TRP A 61 -18.55 -39.23 -0.01
CA TRP A 61 -18.06 -39.60 -1.34
C TRP A 61 -18.18 -38.43 -2.33
N LEU A 62 -19.32 -37.74 -2.35
CA LEU A 62 -19.55 -36.58 -3.21
C LEU A 62 -18.56 -35.45 -2.90
N ILE A 63 -18.43 -35.08 -1.62
CA ILE A 63 -17.52 -34.01 -1.16
C ILE A 63 -16.06 -34.36 -1.50
N THR A 64 -15.61 -35.59 -1.25
CA THR A 64 -14.24 -36.02 -1.55
C THR A 64 -13.94 -36.06 -3.05
N SER A 65 -14.92 -36.44 -3.87
CA SER A 65 -14.77 -36.41 -5.33
C SER A 65 -14.67 -34.97 -5.83
N PHE A 66 -15.50 -34.07 -5.29
CA PHE A 66 -15.49 -32.64 -5.61
C PHE A 66 -14.20 -31.93 -5.15
N TRP A 67 -13.58 -32.39 -4.06
CA TRP A 67 -12.40 -31.75 -3.47
C TRP A 67 -11.23 -31.64 -4.46
N SER A 68 -10.96 -32.69 -5.24
CA SER A 68 -9.87 -32.68 -6.21
C SER A 68 -10.08 -31.60 -7.29
N GLN A 69 -11.31 -31.43 -7.77
CA GLN A 69 -11.67 -30.40 -8.74
C GLN A 69 -11.68 -29.01 -8.12
N LEU A 70 -12.13 -28.88 -6.87
CA LEU A 70 -12.15 -27.62 -6.13
C LEU A 70 -10.73 -27.05 -5.95
N VAL A 71 -9.76 -27.88 -5.58
CA VAL A 71 -8.35 -27.46 -5.44
C VAL A 71 -7.79 -26.96 -6.78
N LEU A 72 -8.07 -27.66 -7.87
CA LEU A 72 -7.63 -27.24 -9.21
C LEU A 72 -8.27 -25.90 -9.62
N ALA A 73 -9.59 -25.77 -9.44
CA ALA A 73 -10.32 -24.53 -9.72
C ALA A 73 -9.81 -23.37 -8.87
N LEU A 74 -9.53 -23.61 -7.58
CA LEU A 74 -8.93 -22.63 -6.67
C LEU A 74 -7.55 -22.19 -7.17
N LEU A 75 -6.70 -23.14 -7.57
CA LEU A 75 -5.37 -22.83 -8.08
C LEU A 75 -5.42 -21.95 -9.34
N ILE A 76 -6.33 -22.25 -10.27
CA ILE A 76 -6.54 -21.43 -11.48
C ILE A 76 -7.07 -20.04 -11.11
N LEU A 77 -8.07 -19.96 -10.23
CA LEU A 77 -8.68 -18.70 -9.81
C LEU A 77 -7.68 -17.79 -9.08
N PHE A 78 -6.81 -18.38 -8.25
CA PHE A 78 -5.78 -17.67 -7.48
C PHE A 78 -4.46 -17.51 -8.24
N GLN A 79 -4.31 -18.07 -9.44
CA GLN A 79 -3.10 -17.94 -10.25
C GLN A 79 -2.67 -16.47 -10.45
N PRO A 80 -3.57 -15.52 -10.75
CA PRO A 80 -3.18 -14.11 -10.88
C PRO A 80 -2.61 -13.52 -9.58
N GLU A 81 -3.17 -13.90 -8.43
CA GLU A 81 -2.74 -13.39 -7.13
C GLU A 81 -1.37 -13.95 -6.72
N ILE A 82 -1.10 -15.24 -6.97
CA ILE A 82 0.22 -15.84 -6.76
C ILE A 82 1.26 -15.14 -7.63
N ARG A 83 0.93 -14.88 -8.91
CA ARG A 83 1.81 -14.16 -9.83
C ARG A 83 2.12 -12.75 -9.31
N LYS A 84 1.10 -12.00 -8.88
CA LYS A 84 1.26 -10.66 -8.31
C LYS A 84 2.13 -10.67 -7.06
N ALA A 85 1.89 -11.60 -6.14
CA ALA A 85 2.67 -11.72 -4.91
C ALA A 85 4.15 -11.98 -5.20
N LEU A 86 4.45 -12.92 -6.11
CA LEU A 86 5.82 -13.21 -6.54
C LEU A 86 6.46 -12.03 -7.28
N ALA A 87 5.71 -11.35 -8.14
CA ALA A 87 6.20 -10.16 -8.83
C ALA A 87 6.58 -9.03 -7.84
N ARG A 88 5.79 -8.81 -6.79
CA ARG A 88 6.12 -7.83 -5.72
C ARG A 88 7.35 -8.23 -4.94
N VAL A 89 7.53 -9.52 -4.65
CA VAL A 89 8.75 -10.03 -3.98
C VAL A 89 9.97 -9.81 -4.87
N GLY A 90 9.86 -10.06 -6.18
CA GLY A 90 10.93 -9.78 -7.16
C GLY A 90 11.23 -8.28 -7.35
N LYS A 91 10.23 -7.42 -7.16
CA LYS A 91 10.38 -5.96 -7.18
C LYS A 91 10.77 -5.36 -5.82
N SER A 92 10.98 -6.18 -4.78
CA SER A 92 11.41 -5.68 -3.47
C SER A 92 12.76 -4.98 -3.60
N PRO A 93 12.86 -3.69 -3.26
CA PRO A 93 14.10 -2.91 -3.35
C PRO A 93 15.07 -3.26 -2.20
N LEU A 94 15.16 -4.54 -1.83
CA LEU A 94 16.20 -5.04 -0.93
C LEU A 94 17.60 -4.96 -1.57
N LEU A 95 17.69 -4.70 -2.89
CA LEU A 95 18.95 -4.61 -3.63
C LEU A 95 19.28 -3.22 -4.22
N PHE A 96 18.37 -2.23 -4.18
CA PHE A 96 18.71 -0.86 -4.59
C PHE A 96 19.09 -0.01 -3.37
N GLY A 97 20.39 0.01 -3.08
CA GLY A 97 21.01 1.04 -2.28
C GLY A 97 20.66 2.43 -2.85
N LEU A 98 20.40 3.37 -1.94
CA LEU A 98 20.14 4.78 -2.22
C LEU A 98 18.80 5.06 -2.94
N THR A 99 17.67 4.70 -2.33
CA THR A 99 16.44 5.46 -2.61
C THR A 99 16.63 6.86 -2.01
N PRO A 100 16.51 7.94 -2.81
CA PRO A 100 16.59 9.29 -2.29
C PRO A 100 15.54 9.46 -1.18
N VAL A 101 15.88 10.25 -0.16
CA VAL A 101 14.93 10.73 0.85
C VAL A 101 13.62 11.10 0.13
N GLU A 102 12.51 10.44 0.48
CA GLU A 102 11.18 10.74 -0.06
C GLU A 102 10.94 12.24 0.15
N LEU A 103 11.06 13.02 -0.93
CA LEU A 103 10.78 14.44 -0.89
C LEU A 103 9.32 14.61 -0.45
N PRO A 104 9.04 15.53 0.49
CA PRO A 104 7.67 15.82 0.86
C PRO A 104 6.88 16.15 -0.41
N LEU A 105 5.73 15.52 -0.57
CA LEU A 105 4.82 15.76 -1.68
C LEU A 105 4.61 17.27 -1.83
N ASN A 106 4.80 17.80 -3.04
CA ASN A 106 4.60 19.20 -3.36
C ASN A 106 3.10 19.49 -3.45
N ILE A 107 2.47 19.57 -2.28
CA ILE A 107 1.03 19.78 -2.13
C ILE A 107 0.62 21.13 -2.72
N ASP A 108 1.49 22.14 -2.69
CA ASP A 108 1.19 23.47 -3.20
C ASP A 108 0.84 23.46 -4.69
N GLU A 109 1.63 22.76 -5.51
CA GLU A 109 1.39 22.65 -6.95
C GLU A 109 0.10 21.87 -7.27
N ILE A 110 -0.19 20.81 -6.50
CA ILE A 110 -1.42 20.03 -6.63
C ILE A 110 -2.64 20.89 -6.30
N LEU A 111 -2.58 21.69 -5.22
CA LEU A 111 -3.66 22.58 -4.82
C LEU A 111 -3.93 23.66 -5.87
N LYS A 112 -2.87 24.30 -6.39
CA LYS A 112 -3.01 25.30 -7.45
C LYS A 112 -3.63 24.72 -8.72
N ALA A 113 -3.21 23.52 -9.12
CA ALA A 113 -3.79 22.80 -10.26
C ALA A 113 -5.27 22.48 -10.02
N ALA A 114 -5.61 21.88 -8.87
CA ALA A 114 -6.99 21.57 -8.50
C ALA A 114 -7.88 22.84 -8.50
N GLN A 115 -7.34 23.98 -8.06
CA GLN A 115 -8.09 25.24 -8.03
C GLN A 115 -8.37 25.74 -9.42
N THR A 116 -7.39 25.60 -10.31
CA THR A 116 -7.49 25.95 -11.72
C THR A 116 -8.53 25.07 -12.42
N PHE A 117 -8.49 23.75 -12.17
CA PHE A 117 -9.44 22.80 -12.72
C PHE A 117 -10.87 23.11 -12.27
N SER A 118 -11.07 23.30 -10.96
CA SER A 118 -12.37 23.62 -10.38
C SER A 118 -12.97 24.90 -10.98
N LYS A 119 -12.19 25.99 -11.03
CA LYS A 119 -12.64 27.28 -11.58
C LYS A 119 -12.93 27.25 -13.07
N ARG A 120 -12.25 26.39 -13.82
CA ARG A 120 -12.40 26.28 -15.29
C ARG A 120 -13.35 25.17 -15.72
N GLY A 121 -13.92 24.40 -14.79
CA GLY A 121 -14.76 23.24 -15.11
C GLY A 121 -13.99 22.14 -15.85
N ILE A 122 -12.69 21.98 -15.57
CA ILE A 122 -11.86 20.95 -16.19
C ILE A 122 -11.93 19.69 -15.32
N GLY A 123 -12.39 18.58 -15.90
CA GLY A 123 -12.37 17.28 -15.25
C GLY A 123 -10.95 16.76 -15.06
N ALA A 124 -10.60 16.37 -13.85
CA ALA A 124 -9.26 15.86 -13.54
C ALA A 124 -9.30 14.71 -12.54
N ILE A 125 -8.32 13.81 -12.64
CA ILE A 125 -8.11 12.72 -11.67
C ILE A 125 -6.62 12.48 -11.45
N LEU A 126 -6.16 12.78 -10.24
CA LEU A 126 -4.79 12.56 -9.78
C LEU A 126 -4.78 11.42 -8.77
N VAL A 127 -4.02 10.36 -9.03
CA VAL A 127 -3.84 9.25 -8.09
C VAL A 127 -2.48 9.39 -7.42
N LEU A 128 -2.51 9.55 -6.10
CA LEU A 128 -1.32 9.70 -5.27
C LEU A 128 -0.94 8.32 -4.71
N GLU A 129 0.20 7.79 -5.15
CA GLU A 129 0.75 6.52 -4.71
C GLU A 129 1.19 6.58 -3.24
N ARG A 130 0.98 5.48 -2.50
CA ARG A 130 1.31 5.36 -1.07
C ARG A 130 2.13 4.09 -0.78
N GLY A 131 1.56 3.11 -0.08
CA GLY A 131 2.21 1.83 0.24
C GLY A 131 2.17 0.83 -0.90
N THR A 132 1.10 0.86 -1.69
CA THR A 132 0.88 -0.06 -2.82
C THR A 132 1.50 0.51 -4.08
N ASP A 133 2.41 -0.25 -4.68
CA ASP A 133 3.03 0.08 -5.96
C ASP A 133 1.99 0.07 -7.10
N LEU A 134 1.90 1.16 -7.86
CA LEU A 134 0.98 1.33 -8.99
C LEU A 134 1.65 1.08 -10.35
N THR A 135 2.82 0.43 -10.37
CA THR A 135 3.62 0.23 -11.59
C THR A 135 2.81 -0.39 -12.74
N GLU A 136 1.95 -1.38 -12.48
CA GLU A 136 1.10 -2.01 -13.50
C GLU A 136 0.18 -1.00 -14.21
N ILE A 137 -0.28 0.03 -13.49
CA ILE A 137 -1.12 1.09 -14.05
C ILE A 137 -0.27 2.08 -14.84
N THR A 138 0.92 2.42 -14.33
CA THR A 138 1.84 3.35 -15.01
C THR A 138 2.42 2.78 -16.30
N GLU A 139 2.61 1.46 -16.39
CA GLU A 139 3.13 0.77 -17.59
C GLU A 139 2.14 0.79 -18.76
N ILE A 140 0.84 0.92 -18.47
CA ILE A 140 -0.23 1.01 -19.49
C ILE A 140 -0.41 2.45 -19.97
N GLY A 141 -0.11 3.44 -19.13
CA GLY A 141 -0.18 4.85 -19.47
C GLY A 141 1.04 5.37 -20.22
N VAL A 142 1.09 6.69 -20.42
CA VAL A 142 2.26 7.37 -20.98
C VAL A 142 3.19 7.77 -19.85
N LEU A 143 4.39 7.18 -19.83
CA LEU A 143 5.44 7.53 -18.86
C LEU A 143 5.90 8.98 -19.08
N ILE A 144 5.92 9.76 -18.01
CA ILE A 144 6.33 11.17 -18.03
C ILE A 144 7.59 11.39 -17.20
N ASP A 145 7.62 10.84 -15.99
CA ASP A 145 8.68 11.04 -14.99
C ASP A 145 9.14 12.50 -14.84
N ALA A 146 8.22 13.40 -14.50
CA ALA A 146 8.49 14.83 -14.37
C ALA A 146 8.19 15.38 -12.97
N HIS A 147 8.76 16.56 -12.66
CA HIS A 147 8.40 17.30 -11.46
C HIS A 147 6.94 17.76 -11.50
N ILE A 148 6.27 17.74 -10.35
CA ILE A 148 4.90 18.24 -10.22
C ILE A 148 4.93 19.76 -10.33
N THR A 149 4.26 20.30 -11.35
CA THR A 149 4.01 21.73 -11.55
C THR A 149 2.56 21.94 -11.96
N GLN A 150 1.96 23.06 -11.55
CA GLN A 150 0.61 23.44 -11.94
C GLN A 150 0.46 23.47 -13.46
N GLU A 151 1.45 23.99 -14.18
CA GLU A 151 1.45 24.14 -15.64
C GLU A 151 1.41 22.79 -16.35
N LEU A 152 2.24 21.84 -15.92
CA LEU A 152 2.26 20.50 -16.52
C LEU A 152 0.95 19.76 -16.27
N LEU A 153 0.45 19.77 -15.02
CA LEU A 153 -0.85 19.18 -14.70
C LEU A 153 -1.96 19.83 -15.54
N SER A 154 -1.93 21.16 -15.66
CA SER A 154 -2.90 21.90 -16.46
C SER A 154 -2.86 21.50 -17.93
N SER A 155 -1.66 21.34 -18.49
CA SER A 155 -1.46 20.91 -19.87
C SER A 155 -1.95 19.49 -20.12
N ILE A 156 -1.76 18.58 -19.16
CA ILE A 156 -2.21 17.19 -19.28
C ILE A 156 -3.73 17.12 -19.41
N PHE A 157 -4.46 17.82 -18.53
CA PHE A 157 -5.93 17.78 -18.48
C PHE A 157 -6.64 18.76 -19.42
N LEU A 158 -5.93 19.39 -20.36
CA LEU A 158 -6.60 20.17 -21.41
C LEU A 158 -7.51 19.25 -22.25
N PRO A 159 -8.76 19.62 -22.56
CA PRO A 159 -9.72 18.75 -23.27
C PRO A 159 -9.24 18.20 -24.63
N TYR A 160 -8.25 18.83 -25.25
CA TYR A 160 -7.72 18.43 -26.56
C TYR A 160 -6.39 17.67 -26.46
N SER A 161 -5.82 17.55 -25.25
CA SER A 161 -4.56 16.84 -25.01
C SER A 161 -4.78 15.33 -25.12
N PRO A 162 -3.98 14.55 -25.86
CA PRO A 162 -4.13 13.09 -25.88
C PRO A 162 -4.03 12.42 -24.49
N LEU A 163 -3.47 13.11 -23.49
CA LEU A 163 -3.26 12.60 -22.13
C LEU A 163 -4.39 12.93 -21.15
N HIS A 164 -5.39 13.72 -21.56
CA HIS A 164 -6.46 14.20 -20.66
C HIS A 164 -7.49 13.11 -20.32
N ASP A 165 -7.55 12.07 -21.15
CA ASP A 165 -8.44 10.94 -20.95
C ASP A 165 -7.72 9.86 -20.13
N GLY A 166 -8.03 9.82 -18.84
CA GLY A 166 -7.40 8.94 -17.87
C GLY A 166 -6.78 9.68 -16.70
N ALA A 167 -6.05 8.93 -15.87
CA ALA A 167 -5.48 9.42 -14.63
C ALA A 167 -4.01 9.80 -14.77
N VAL A 168 -3.62 10.76 -13.93
CA VAL A 168 -2.22 11.06 -13.65
C VAL A 168 -1.81 10.33 -12.38
N ILE A 169 -0.74 9.53 -12.46
CA ILE A 169 -0.17 8.84 -11.30
C ILE A 169 0.99 9.67 -10.76
N ILE A 170 0.92 10.00 -9.47
CA ILE A 170 1.95 10.75 -8.76
C ILE A 170 2.64 9.80 -7.78
N ARG A 171 3.96 9.62 -7.95
CA ARG A 171 4.81 8.76 -7.14
C ARG A 171 6.04 9.54 -6.69
N GLN A 172 6.37 9.47 -5.40
CA GLN A 172 7.60 10.07 -4.84
C GLN A 172 7.80 11.54 -5.25
N ASN A 173 6.74 12.36 -5.17
CA ASN A 173 6.78 13.77 -5.56
C ASN A 173 7.06 14.05 -7.05
N ARG A 174 6.75 13.08 -7.93
CA ARG A 174 6.88 13.20 -9.38
C ARG A 174 5.61 12.68 -10.07
N ILE A 175 5.32 13.22 -11.24
CA ILE A 175 4.32 12.67 -12.16
C ILE A 175 4.97 11.46 -12.84
N ALA A 176 4.57 10.26 -12.45
CA ALA A 176 5.12 9.03 -13.01
C ALA A 176 4.58 8.79 -14.42
N ALA A 177 3.27 8.87 -14.59
CA ALA A 177 2.58 8.65 -15.86
C ALA A 177 1.28 9.46 -15.95
N ALA A 178 0.77 9.66 -17.16
CA ALA A 178 -0.54 10.25 -17.45
C ALA A 178 -1.33 9.40 -18.46
N GLY A 179 -2.62 9.72 -18.65
CA GLY A 179 -3.51 8.93 -19.50
C GLY A 179 -3.67 7.49 -19.01
N CYS A 180 -3.50 7.25 -17.70
CA CYS A 180 -3.55 5.91 -17.13
C CYS A 180 -4.99 5.45 -16.99
N PHE A 181 -5.32 4.28 -17.54
CA PHE A 181 -6.62 3.65 -17.36
C PHE A 181 -6.71 3.02 -15.98
N LEU A 182 -7.75 3.37 -15.24
CA LEU A 182 -8.00 2.87 -13.89
C LEU A 182 -9.15 1.85 -13.88
N PRO A 183 -9.14 0.89 -12.94
CA PRO A 183 -10.32 0.07 -12.69
C PRO A 183 -11.50 0.94 -12.25
N ILE A 184 -12.70 0.62 -12.74
CA ILE A 184 -13.93 1.34 -12.41
C ILE A 184 -14.70 0.53 -11.36
N SER A 185 -15.15 1.17 -10.28
CA SER A 185 -15.99 0.50 -9.28
C SER A 185 -17.37 0.14 -9.88
N LEU A 186 -17.76 -1.11 -9.65
CA LEU A 186 -19.04 -1.69 -10.07
C LEU A 186 -20.08 -1.70 -8.94
N SER A 187 -19.78 -1.06 -7.81
CA SER A 187 -20.68 -1.04 -6.66
C SER A 187 -22.02 -0.35 -6.99
N THR A 188 -23.11 -0.99 -6.60
CA THR A 188 -24.49 -0.53 -6.86
C THR A 188 -24.92 0.61 -5.95
N ASP A 189 -24.20 0.81 -4.85
CA ASP A 189 -24.49 1.82 -3.83
C ASP A 189 -24.02 3.22 -4.23
N LEU A 190 -23.37 3.36 -5.39
CA LEU A 190 -22.89 4.63 -5.91
C LEU A 190 -24.04 5.44 -6.51
N SER A 191 -24.09 6.71 -6.14
CA SER A 191 -25.03 7.66 -6.75
C SER A 191 -24.91 7.63 -8.28
N ARG A 192 -26.06 7.58 -8.96
CA ARG A 192 -26.12 7.59 -10.43
C ARG A 192 -25.54 8.88 -11.03
N THR A 193 -25.43 9.94 -10.25
CA THR A 193 -24.85 11.23 -10.65
C THR A 193 -23.32 11.22 -10.72
N LEU A 194 -22.65 10.15 -10.28
CA LEU A 194 -21.19 10.06 -10.34
C LEU A 194 -20.72 9.66 -11.75
N GLY A 195 -19.98 10.57 -12.38
CA GLY A 195 -19.30 10.34 -13.65
C GLY A 195 -18.19 9.29 -13.59
N THR A 196 -17.64 8.94 -14.75
CA THR A 196 -16.65 7.86 -14.93
C THR A 196 -15.37 8.10 -14.13
N ARG A 197 -14.85 9.35 -14.07
CA ARG A 197 -13.66 9.68 -13.26
C ARG A 197 -13.86 9.43 -11.77
N HIS A 198 -15.04 9.71 -11.22
CA HIS A 198 -15.33 9.40 -9.81
C HIS A 198 -15.35 7.89 -9.57
N ARG A 199 -15.97 7.13 -10.47
CA ARG A 199 -16.02 5.66 -10.37
C ARG A 199 -14.64 5.02 -10.53
N ALA A 200 -13.81 5.58 -11.39
CA ALA A 200 -12.41 5.20 -11.55
C ALA A 200 -11.58 5.47 -10.28
N ALA A 201 -11.76 6.65 -9.66
CA ALA A 201 -11.14 6.98 -8.39
C ALA A 201 -11.58 6.05 -7.25
N ILE A 202 -12.86 5.67 -7.21
CA ILE A 202 -13.36 4.68 -6.26
C ILE A 202 -12.70 3.33 -6.54
N GLY A 203 -12.74 2.84 -7.78
CA GLY A 203 -12.20 1.52 -8.13
C GLY A 203 -10.73 1.37 -7.78
N ILE A 204 -9.89 2.38 -8.06
CA ILE A 204 -8.47 2.30 -7.70
C ILE A 204 -8.23 2.32 -6.18
N THR A 205 -9.05 3.07 -5.43
CA THR A 205 -8.92 3.18 -3.97
C THR A 205 -9.61 2.05 -3.21
N GLU A 206 -10.44 1.23 -3.86
CA GLU A 206 -10.96 -0.04 -3.32
C GLU A 206 -9.88 -1.13 -3.33
N GLU A 207 -9.07 -1.17 -4.39
CA GLU A 207 -8.05 -2.21 -4.60
C GLU A 207 -6.67 -1.82 -4.03
N THR A 208 -6.44 -0.55 -3.71
CA THR A 208 -5.14 -0.03 -3.24
C THR A 208 -5.30 0.99 -2.10
N ASP A 209 -4.20 1.25 -1.38
CA ASP A 209 -4.16 2.29 -0.33
C ASP A 209 -3.89 3.71 -0.85
N ALA A 210 -3.90 3.89 -2.18
CA ALA A 210 -3.71 5.17 -2.84
C ALA A 210 -4.81 6.17 -2.46
N VAL A 211 -4.53 7.45 -2.71
CA VAL A 211 -5.50 8.54 -2.53
C VAL A 211 -5.75 9.17 -3.89
N ALA A 212 -7.01 9.23 -4.32
CA ALA A 212 -7.36 9.88 -5.58
C ALA A 212 -7.97 11.26 -5.32
N LEU A 213 -7.46 12.30 -5.98
CA LEU A 213 -8.07 13.62 -6.05
C LEU A 213 -8.82 13.73 -7.37
N VAL A 214 -10.12 14.02 -7.30
CA VAL A 214 -10.99 14.17 -8.48
C VAL A 214 -11.56 15.59 -8.50
N VAL A 215 -11.60 16.18 -9.69
CA VAL A 215 -12.34 17.41 -9.97
C VAL A 215 -13.41 17.09 -10.99
N SER A 216 -14.66 17.42 -10.67
CA SER A 216 -15.81 17.23 -11.56
C SER A 216 -15.78 18.23 -12.72
N GLU A 217 -15.94 17.74 -13.95
CA GLU A 217 -16.09 18.61 -15.14
C GLU A 217 -17.45 19.31 -15.16
N GLU A 218 -18.49 18.69 -14.59
CA GLU A 218 -19.86 19.23 -14.62
C GLU A 218 -20.06 20.30 -13.56
N THR A 219 -19.49 20.11 -12.37
CA THR A 219 -19.77 20.95 -11.20
C THR A 219 -18.56 21.73 -10.70
N GLY A 220 -17.35 21.42 -11.18
CA GLY A 220 -16.10 21.95 -10.62
C GLY A 220 -15.80 21.46 -9.20
N GLN A 221 -16.65 20.59 -8.62
CA GLN A 221 -16.50 20.10 -7.26
C GLN A 221 -15.22 19.26 -7.14
N THR A 222 -14.39 19.61 -6.16
CA THR A 222 -13.18 18.86 -5.83
C THR A 222 -13.50 17.84 -4.73
N SER A 223 -13.06 16.59 -4.90
CA SER A 223 -13.29 15.50 -3.95
C SER A 223 -12.04 14.65 -3.80
N LEU A 224 -11.80 14.16 -2.58
CA LEU A 224 -10.82 13.10 -2.31
C LEU A 224 -11.53 11.76 -2.26
N VAL A 225 -10.92 10.71 -2.79
CA VAL A 225 -11.41 9.34 -2.70
C VAL A 225 -10.37 8.50 -1.97
N ILE A 226 -10.81 7.82 -0.92
CA ILE A 226 -9.95 7.07 0.00
C ILE A 226 -10.70 5.80 0.40
N ALA A 227 -10.07 4.63 0.23
CA ALA A 227 -10.67 3.35 0.59
C ALA A 227 -12.10 3.17 0.01
N GLY A 228 -12.30 3.55 -1.26
CA GLY A 228 -13.58 3.49 -1.96
C GLY A 228 -14.62 4.53 -1.55
N ARG A 229 -14.30 5.48 -0.64
CA ARG A 229 -15.24 6.51 -0.17
C ARG A 229 -14.88 7.88 -0.70
N ILE A 230 -15.88 8.59 -1.22
CA ILE A 230 -15.74 9.97 -1.69
C ILE A 230 -15.92 10.94 -0.52
N HIS A 231 -15.01 11.88 -0.40
CA HIS A 231 -14.99 12.97 0.55
C HIS A 231 -14.94 14.28 -0.23
N PRO A 232 -16.10 14.92 -0.48
CA PRO A 232 -16.15 16.25 -1.08
C PRO A 232 -15.37 17.24 -0.23
N VAL A 233 -14.72 18.19 -0.89
CA VAL A 233 -13.91 19.21 -0.22
C VAL A 233 -14.53 20.58 -0.42
N THR A 234 -14.66 21.34 0.67
CA THR A 234 -15.35 22.64 0.67
C THR A 234 -14.44 23.75 0.17
N ASP A 235 -13.18 23.74 0.60
CA ASP A 235 -12.18 24.74 0.21
C ASP A 235 -10.75 24.17 0.08
N MET A 236 -9.83 24.98 -0.46
CA MET A 236 -8.44 24.55 -0.64
C MET A 236 -7.64 24.41 0.66
N THR A 237 -8.10 25.04 1.74
CA THR A 237 -7.47 24.92 3.07
C THR A 237 -7.78 23.54 3.65
N GLU A 238 -9.02 23.08 3.52
CA GLU A 238 -9.47 21.75 3.87
C GLU A 238 -8.71 20.69 3.05
N LEU A 239 -8.62 20.88 1.73
CA LEU A 239 -7.85 19.97 0.87
C LEU A 239 -6.40 19.85 1.32
N ARG A 240 -5.74 20.99 1.59
CA ARG A 240 -4.36 21.05 2.08
C ARG A 240 -4.22 20.25 3.38
N ASN A 241 -5.10 20.50 4.35
CA ASN A 241 -5.05 19.85 5.65
C ASN A 241 -5.28 18.34 5.56
N HIS A 242 -6.18 17.90 4.68
CA HIS A 242 -6.40 16.48 4.40
C HIS A 242 -5.16 15.82 3.79
N LEU A 243 -4.59 16.41 2.74
CA LEU A 243 -3.37 15.88 2.09
C LEU A 243 -2.19 15.83 3.06
N ILE A 244 -1.95 16.90 3.82
CA ILE A 244 -0.89 16.92 4.86
C ILE A 244 -1.12 15.79 5.87
N ARG A 245 -2.34 15.59 6.35
CA ARG A 245 -2.64 14.55 7.34
C ARG A 245 -2.38 13.14 6.79
N LEU A 246 -2.81 12.88 5.56
CA LEU A 246 -2.65 11.57 4.91
C LEU A 246 -1.18 11.22 4.69
N PHE A 247 -0.39 12.15 4.14
CA PHE A 247 1.01 11.90 3.80
C PHE A 247 1.98 12.09 4.99
N ARG A 248 1.63 12.88 6.01
CA ARG A 248 2.45 13.00 7.25
C ARG A 248 2.37 11.76 8.13
N ARG A 249 1.20 11.12 8.21
CA ARG A 249 0.99 9.89 9.01
C ARG A 249 1.81 8.72 8.47
N GLU A 250 1.96 8.65 7.15
CA GLU A 250 2.77 7.63 6.47
C GLU A 250 4.27 7.80 6.74
N ASN A 251 4.81 9.00 6.56
CA ASN A 251 6.23 9.28 6.78
C ASN A 251 6.65 8.93 8.22
N ARG A 252 5.84 9.28 9.24
CA ARG A 252 6.16 8.97 10.64
C ARG A 252 6.19 7.47 10.90
N SER A 253 5.27 6.71 10.31
CA SER A 253 5.19 5.25 10.48
C SER A 253 6.37 4.54 9.82
N ARG A 254 6.74 4.95 8.60
CA ARG A 254 7.90 4.40 7.86
C ARG A 254 9.24 4.73 8.53
N ILE A 255 9.41 5.96 9.02
CA ILE A 255 10.62 6.41 9.74
C ILE A 255 10.80 5.59 11.03
N LEU A 256 9.73 5.37 11.80
CA LEU A 256 9.80 4.59 13.04
C LEU A 256 10.15 3.12 12.79
N ILE A 257 9.58 2.51 11.74
CA ILE A 257 9.91 1.13 11.34
C ILE A 257 11.38 1.04 10.91
N ARG A 258 11.86 1.99 10.08
CA ARG A 258 13.27 2.04 9.66
C ARG A 258 14.22 2.29 10.83
N ALA A 259 13.89 3.18 11.75
CA ALA A 259 14.69 3.44 12.94
C ALA A 259 14.81 2.18 13.82
N ASN A 260 13.71 1.43 13.99
CA ASN A 260 13.74 0.15 14.71
C ASN A 260 14.51 -0.94 13.96
N LEU A 261 14.42 -1.00 12.62
CA LEU A 261 15.19 -1.94 11.81
C LEU A 261 16.69 -1.64 11.82
N LEU A 262 17.08 -0.36 11.73
CA LEU A 262 18.47 0.08 11.85
C LEU A 262 19.02 -0.17 13.25
N LYS A 263 18.23 0.11 14.29
CA LYS A 263 18.61 -0.20 15.68
C LYS A 263 18.81 -1.70 15.88
N LYS A 264 17.92 -2.54 15.34
CA LYS A 264 18.06 -3.99 15.34
C LYS A 264 19.30 -4.48 14.56
N HIS A 265 19.65 -3.82 13.45
CA HIS A 265 20.86 -4.11 12.68
C HIS A 265 22.15 -3.69 13.41
N MET A 266 22.12 -2.55 14.12
CA MET A 266 23.24 -2.09 14.94
C MET A 266 23.42 -2.91 16.23
N GLU A 267 22.34 -3.41 16.82
CA GLU A 267 22.40 -4.30 18.01
C GLU A 267 22.80 -5.75 17.64
N GLY A 268 22.52 -6.20 16.41
CA GLY A 268 22.91 -7.54 15.90
C GLY A 268 24.31 -7.61 15.29
N GLY A 269 24.95 -6.47 15.00
CA GLY A 269 26.28 -6.40 14.42
C GLY A 269 27.38 -6.48 15.48
N ARG A 270 28.19 -7.55 15.45
CA ARG A 270 29.48 -7.68 16.15
C ARG A 270 30.40 -6.46 15.85
N PHE A 271 30.25 -5.37 16.60
CA PHE A 271 31.18 -4.24 16.57
C PHE A 271 31.73 -3.89 17.95
N SER A 272 31.75 -4.85 18.88
CA SER A 272 32.45 -4.70 20.17
C SER A 272 33.97 -4.90 20.10
N ARG A 273 34.56 -5.15 18.91
CA ARG A 273 36.00 -5.44 18.78
C ARG A 273 36.84 -4.45 17.99
N LEU A 274 36.26 -3.48 17.27
CA LEU A 274 37.08 -2.55 16.47
C LEU A 274 37.43 -1.22 17.16
N PHE A 275 36.73 -0.83 18.23
CA PHE A 275 37.04 0.43 18.94
C PHE A 275 37.92 0.26 20.19
N LYS A 276 38.36 -0.96 20.52
CA LYS A 276 39.15 -1.24 21.74
C LYS A 276 40.67 -1.30 21.52
N ARG A 277 41.16 -0.92 20.33
CA ARG A 277 42.59 -0.97 19.98
C ARG A 277 43.28 0.38 19.74
N THR A 278 42.56 1.50 19.85
CA THR A 278 43.13 2.85 19.65
C THR A 278 43.18 3.72 20.93
N SER A 279 43.00 3.14 22.12
CA SER A 279 43.13 3.87 23.41
C SER A 279 44.30 3.42 24.30
N LYS A 280 45.26 2.65 23.77
CA LYS A 280 46.49 2.28 24.49
C LYS A 280 47.73 2.58 23.66
N GLN A 281 48.07 3.86 23.56
CA GLN A 281 49.45 4.33 23.48
C GLN A 281 49.45 5.85 23.57
N THR A 282 49.69 6.36 24.78
CA THR A 282 50.52 7.52 25.13
C THR A 282 50.29 7.75 26.63
N PRO A 283 51.30 7.50 27.47
CA PRO A 283 51.89 8.66 28.13
C PRO A 283 53.42 8.54 28.31
N ALA A 284 54.12 9.65 28.10
CA ALA A 284 55.15 10.16 29.00
C ALA A 284 55.68 11.49 28.44
N ASN A 285 55.24 12.60 29.02
CA ASN A 285 55.91 13.89 28.91
C ASN A 285 56.70 14.09 30.21
N PRO A 286 58.05 14.20 30.19
CA PRO A 286 58.80 14.68 31.33
C PRO A 286 59.05 16.19 31.18
N ALA A 287 58.48 16.93 32.13
CA ALA A 287 59.12 18.00 32.89
C ALA A 287 60.08 18.99 32.18
N SER A 288 59.63 20.25 32.15
CA SER A 288 60.34 21.47 32.58
C SER A 288 61.78 21.74 32.12
N ARG A 289 61.95 22.84 31.37
CA ARG A 289 63.00 23.87 31.52
C ARG A 289 62.64 25.07 30.63
N GLU A 290 62.52 26.28 31.20
CA GLU A 290 63.46 27.41 30.99
C GLU A 290 63.39 27.90 29.52
N GLU A 291 62.90 29.09 29.15
CA GLU A 291 63.18 30.46 29.61
C GLU A 291 62.12 31.44 29.03
N GLN A 292 61.89 32.55 29.72
CA GLN A 292 61.57 33.85 29.10
C GLN A 292 62.48 34.89 29.77
N PRO A 293 62.81 36.01 29.11
CA PRO A 293 63.07 36.24 27.69
C PRO A 293 64.58 36.35 27.37
#